data_AF-H9FGW0-F1
#
_entry.id   AF-H9FGW0-F1
#
_cell.length_a   1.000
_cell.length_b   1.000
_cell.length_c   1.000
_cell.angle_alpha   90.00
_cell.angle_beta   90.00
_cell.angle_gamma   90.00
#
_symmetry.space_group_name_H-M   'P 1'
#
loop_
_entity.id
_entity.type
_entity.pdbx_description
1 polymer ?
#
loop_
_entity_poly.entity_id
_entity_poly.type
_entity_poly.pdbx_seq_one_letter_code
_entity_poly.pdbx_strand_id
1 'polypeptide(L)'
;HSCTLDECFQFYTKEEQLAQDDAWKCPHCQVLQQGMVKLSLWTLPDILIIHLKRFCQVGERRNKLSTLVKFPLSGLNMAPHVAQRSTSPEAGLGPWPSWKPPGCLPTSCPLDFLYDLYAVCNHHGNLQGGHYTAYCRNSLDGQWYSYDDSTVEPLREDEVNTRGAYILFYQKRNSIPPWSASSSMRGSTSSSLSDHWLLRLGSYAGSTRGSLLSWSSAPCPSLPQVPD
;
A
#
# COMPACT_ATOMS: atom_id res chain seq x y z
N HIS A 1 -21.52 -6.86 10.21
CA HIS A 1 -20.23 -7.45 10.62
C HIS A 1 -19.08 -6.53 10.18
N SER A 2 -18.06 -6.39 11.03
CA SER A 2 -16.84 -5.59 10.83
C SER A 2 -15.68 -6.21 11.58
N CYS A 3 -14.45 -6.03 11.09
CA CYS A 3 -13.20 -6.42 11.76
C CYS A 3 -12.14 -5.31 11.60
N THR A 4 -11.01 -5.43 12.26
CA THR A 4 -9.86 -4.54 12.09
C THR A 4 -8.83 -5.14 11.14
N LEU A 5 -7.96 -4.30 10.59
CA LEU A 5 -6.83 -4.75 9.79
C LEU A 5 -5.83 -5.57 10.60
N ASP A 6 -5.66 -5.26 11.89
CA ASP A 6 -4.82 -6.04 12.78
C ASP A 6 -5.35 -7.47 12.97
N GLU A 7 -6.67 -7.63 13.18
CA GLU A 7 -7.30 -8.96 13.20
C GLU A 7 -7.06 -9.72 11.89
N CYS A 8 -7.13 -9.04 10.72
CA CYS A 8 -6.80 -9.67 9.44
C CYS A 8 -5.34 -10.18 9.39
N PHE A 9 -4.38 -9.41 9.93
CA PHE A 9 -2.99 -9.85 10.01
C PHE A 9 -2.81 -11.00 10.98
N GLN A 10 -3.46 -10.97 12.15
CA GLN A 10 -3.44 -12.08 13.10
C GLN A 10 -3.92 -13.38 12.45
N PHE A 11 -4.97 -13.34 11.63
CA PHE A 11 -5.41 -14.49 10.84
C PHE A 11 -4.38 -14.90 9.77
N TYR A 12 -3.80 -13.94 9.06
CA TYR A 12 -2.81 -14.20 8.01
C TYR A 12 -1.54 -14.87 8.53
N THR A 13 -1.09 -14.51 9.74
CA THR A 13 0.11 -15.08 10.38
C THR A 13 -0.21 -16.18 11.40
N LYS A 14 -1.47 -16.62 11.47
CA LYS A 14 -1.89 -17.70 12.38
C LYS A 14 -1.27 -19.01 11.90
N GLU A 15 -0.88 -19.84 12.85
CA GLU A 15 -0.49 -21.21 12.56
C GLU A 15 -1.72 -22.05 12.18
N GLU A 16 -1.63 -22.79 11.08
CA GLU A 16 -2.70 -23.63 10.55
C GLU A 16 -2.20 -25.02 10.20
N GLN A 17 -3.08 -26.01 10.35
CA GLN A 17 -2.79 -27.39 9.94
C GLN A 17 -3.12 -27.56 8.46
N LEU A 18 -2.20 -28.13 7.69
CA LEU A 18 -2.41 -28.41 6.28
C LEU A 18 -3.56 -29.41 6.08
N ALA A 19 -4.43 -29.09 5.12
CA ALA A 19 -5.46 -30.01 4.66
C ALA A 19 -4.82 -31.24 3.98
N GLN A 20 -5.61 -32.29 3.78
CA GLN A 20 -5.10 -33.55 3.26
C GLN A 20 -4.61 -33.44 1.81
N ASP A 21 -5.29 -32.61 1.02
CA ASP A 21 -4.96 -32.25 -0.36
C ASP A 21 -3.75 -31.32 -0.47
N ASP A 22 -3.48 -30.51 0.57
CA ASP A 22 -2.32 -29.63 0.67
C ASP A 22 -1.17 -30.21 1.54
N ALA A 23 -1.21 -31.51 1.84
CA ALA A 23 -0.25 -32.15 2.73
C ALA A 23 1.20 -32.03 2.21
N TRP A 24 2.12 -31.72 3.11
CA TRP A 24 3.53 -31.56 2.77
C TRP A 24 4.25 -32.92 2.70
N LYS A 25 5.02 -33.17 1.64
CA LYS A 25 5.87 -34.37 1.56
C LYS A 25 7.13 -34.18 2.38
N CYS A 26 7.22 -34.90 3.49
CA CYS A 26 8.40 -34.84 4.36
C CYS A 26 9.63 -35.44 3.64
N PRO A 27 10.76 -34.71 3.52
CA PRO A 27 11.97 -35.21 2.86
C PRO A 27 12.66 -36.34 3.64
N HIS A 28 12.39 -36.47 4.94
CA HIS A 28 12.93 -37.56 5.77
C HIS A 28 12.04 -38.81 5.73
N CYS A 29 10.73 -38.64 5.94
CA CYS A 29 9.80 -39.77 6.00
C CYS A 29 9.35 -40.26 4.62
N GLN A 30 9.53 -39.44 3.57
CA GLN A 30 9.10 -39.69 2.19
C GLN A 30 7.58 -39.91 2.01
N VAL A 31 6.78 -39.47 2.98
CA VAL A 31 5.31 -39.57 2.99
C VAL A 31 4.67 -38.19 3.12
N LEU A 32 3.42 -38.06 2.68
CA LEU A 32 2.60 -36.86 2.86
C LEU A 32 2.21 -36.71 4.33
N GLN A 33 2.38 -35.51 4.87
CA GLN A 33 2.16 -35.15 6.26
C GLN A 33 1.31 -33.90 6.35
N GLN A 34 0.26 -33.94 7.17
CA GLN A 34 -0.55 -32.77 7.52
C GLN A 34 0.14 -31.96 8.62
N GLY A 35 1.28 -31.36 8.26
CA GLY A 35 2.08 -30.54 9.16
C GLY A 35 1.39 -29.23 9.54
N MET A 36 1.98 -28.52 10.50
CA MET A 36 1.61 -27.16 10.86
C MET A 36 2.42 -26.16 10.03
N VAL A 37 1.76 -25.16 9.46
CA VAL A 37 2.37 -24.06 8.71
C VAL A 37 2.08 -22.76 9.43
N LYS A 38 3.11 -21.91 9.55
CA LYS A 38 2.98 -20.54 10.03
C LYS A 38 3.69 -19.59 9.09
N LEU A 39 2.98 -18.57 8.64
CA LEU A 39 3.55 -17.47 7.87
C LEU A 39 4.03 -16.36 8.81
N SER A 40 5.13 -15.71 8.47
CA SER A 40 5.65 -14.54 9.19
C SER A 40 6.40 -13.62 8.23
N LEU A 41 6.33 -12.32 8.46
CA LEU A 41 7.03 -11.34 7.62
C LEU A 41 8.50 -11.27 8.02
N TRP A 42 9.43 -11.52 7.10
CA TRP A 42 10.87 -11.45 7.41
C TRP A 42 11.42 -10.03 7.38
N THR A 43 10.96 -9.24 6.40
CA THR A 43 11.37 -7.85 6.16
C THR A 43 10.16 -7.04 5.71
N LEU A 44 10.12 -5.75 6.05
CA LEU A 44 9.04 -4.86 5.66
C LEU A 44 9.50 -3.86 4.58
N PRO A 45 8.77 -3.73 3.45
CA PRO A 45 9.12 -2.86 2.33
C PRO A 45 8.82 -1.39 2.64
N ASP A 46 9.46 -0.43 1.97
CA ASP A 46 9.15 1.00 2.17
C ASP A 46 7.71 1.34 1.76
N ILE A 47 7.19 0.67 0.74
CA ILE A 47 5.78 0.72 0.32
C ILE A 47 5.15 -0.64 0.58
N LEU A 48 4.20 -0.67 1.51
CA LEU A 48 3.42 -1.85 1.85
C LEU A 48 2.07 -1.81 1.14
N ILE A 49 1.85 -2.74 0.22
CA ILE A 49 0.58 -2.92 -0.49
C ILE A 49 -0.17 -4.05 0.18
N ILE A 50 -1.38 -3.76 0.69
CA ILE A 50 -2.21 -4.74 1.39
C ILE A 50 -3.47 -5.00 0.57
N HIS A 51 -3.63 -6.24 0.13
CA HIS A 51 -4.82 -6.70 -0.58
C HIS A 51 -5.80 -7.37 0.37
N LEU A 52 -7.02 -6.83 0.45
CA LEU A 52 -8.11 -7.48 1.18
C LEU A 52 -8.75 -8.53 0.26
N LYS A 53 -8.54 -9.82 0.57
CA LYS A 53 -9.07 -10.97 -0.19
C LYS A 53 -10.60 -11.08 -0.07
N ARG A 54 -11.33 -10.18 -0.74
CA ARG A 54 -12.80 -10.07 -0.66
C ARG A 54 -13.52 -11.04 -1.57
N PHE A 55 -12.90 -11.45 -2.67
CA PHE A 55 -13.55 -12.29 -3.66
C PHE A 55 -13.32 -13.76 -3.38
N CYS A 56 -14.41 -14.52 -3.38
CA CYS A 56 -14.39 -15.95 -3.20
C CYS A 56 -15.19 -16.61 -4.31
N GLN A 57 -14.62 -17.63 -4.94
CA GLN A 57 -15.29 -18.47 -5.90
C GLN A 57 -15.23 -19.92 -5.41
N VAL A 58 -16.39 -20.53 -5.19
CA VAL A 58 -16.52 -21.94 -4.81
C VAL A 58 -17.45 -22.61 -5.81
N GLY A 59 -16.88 -23.43 -6.68
CA GLY A 59 -17.58 -23.95 -7.86
C GLY A 59 -18.07 -22.80 -8.75
N GLU A 60 -19.37 -22.77 -9.03
CA GLU A 60 -20.02 -21.70 -9.80
C GLU A 60 -20.40 -20.48 -8.96
N ARG A 61 -20.45 -20.61 -7.62
CA ARG A 61 -20.83 -19.53 -6.73
C ARG A 61 -19.69 -18.53 -6.61
N ARG A 62 -19.98 -17.27 -6.97
CA ARG A 62 -19.07 -16.13 -6.89
C ARG A 62 -19.61 -15.12 -5.90
N ASN A 63 -18.86 -14.87 -4.83
CA ASN A 63 -19.26 -13.97 -3.76
C ASN A 63 -18.20 -12.90 -3.50
N LYS A 64 -18.64 -11.70 -3.12
CA LYS A 64 -17.78 -10.63 -2.63
C LYS A 64 -18.10 -10.36 -1.16
N LEU A 65 -17.09 -10.43 -0.30
CA LEU A 65 -17.18 -10.09 1.11
C LEU A 65 -17.31 -8.57 1.29
N SER A 66 -18.44 -8.15 1.87
CA SER A 66 -18.76 -6.75 2.17
C SER A 66 -18.42 -6.34 3.62
N THR A 67 -17.66 -7.17 4.35
CA THR A 67 -17.19 -6.87 5.72
C THR A 67 -16.45 -5.54 5.74
N LEU A 68 -16.83 -4.67 6.68
CA LEU A 68 -16.09 -3.43 6.92
C LEU A 68 -14.77 -3.77 7.62
N VAL A 69 -13.65 -3.44 7.00
CA VAL A 69 -12.31 -3.63 7.58
C VAL A 69 -11.82 -2.25 8.05
N LYS A 70 -11.72 -2.07 9.36
CA LYS A 70 -11.21 -0.83 9.95
C LYS A 70 -9.69 -0.83 9.87
N PHE A 71 -9.11 0.16 9.20
CA PHE A 71 -7.66 0.30 9.04
C PHE A 71 -7.23 1.71 9.47
N PRO A 72 -6.06 1.86 10.11
CA PRO A 72 -5.60 3.15 10.59
C PRO A 72 -5.04 4.02 9.44
N LEU A 73 -5.41 5.30 9.38
CA LEU A 73 -4.86 6.23 8.40
C LEU A 73 -3.37 6.57 8.67
N SER A 74 -2.95 6.47 9.92
CA SER A 74 -1.57 6.71 10.35
C SER A 74 -1.15 5.76 11.46
N GLY A 75 0.14 5.49 11.55
CA GLY A 75 0.72 4.70 12.63
C GLY A 75 0.32 3.22 12.62
N LEU A 76 0.10 2.61 11.45
CA LEU A 76 -0.05 1.15 11.35
C LEU A 76 1.24 0.49 11.85
N ASN A 77 1.16 -0.24 12.97
CA ASN A 77 2.29 -0.93 13.56
C ASN A 77 2.40 -2.37 13.05
N MET A 78 3.43 -2.64 12.25
CA MET A 78 3.68 -3.96 11.67
C MET A 78 4.58 -4.85 12.54
N ALA A 79 5.16 -4.34 13.63
CA ALA A 79 6.12 -5.07 14.46
C ALA A 79 5.60 -6.43 14.98
N PRO A 80 4.33 -6.58 15.42
CA PRO A 80 3.82 -7.86 15.91
C PRO A 80 3.80 -8.98 14.85
N HIS A 81 3.79 -8.62 13.57
CA HIS A 81 3.61 -9.54 12.44
C HIS A 81 4.95 -9.93 11.78
N VAL A 82 6.06 -9.38 12.28
CA VAL A 82 7.43 -9.66 11.79
C VAL A 82 8.05 -10.82 12.59
N ALA A 83 8.74 -11.71 11.89
CA ALA A 83 9.46 -12.82 12.50
C ALA A 83 10.49 -12.30 13.51
N GLN A 84 10.36 -12.74 14.76
CA GLN A 84 11.36 -12.47 15.79
C GLN A 84 12.65 -13.17 15.40
N ARG A 85 13.71 -12.41 15.11
CA ARG A 85 15.04 -12.99 15.05
C ARG A 85 15.43 -13.30 16.49
N SER A 86 15.73 -14.55 16.78
CA SER A 86 16.30 -14.92 18.06
C SER A 86 17.58 -14.11 18.28
N THR A 87 17.51 -13.03 19.06
CA THR A 87 18.64 -12.67 19.90
C THR A 87 18.80 -13.84 20.85
N SER A 88 19.75 -14.72 20.55
CA SER A 88 20.26 -15.69 21.51
C SER A 88 20.43 -14.97 22.86
N PRO A 89 19.72 -15.35 23.92
CA PRO A 89 19.93 -14.78 25.24
C PRO A 89 21.18 -15.42 25.88
N GLU A 90 22.31 -15.44 25.18
CA GLU A 90 23.62 -15.79 25.72
C GLU A 90 24.70 -15.12 24.87
N ALA A 91 24.91 -13.82 25.07
CA ALA A 91 26.29 -13.34 25.08
C ALA A 91 26.91 -13.87 26.37
N GLY A 92 27.33 -15.14 26.33
CA GLY A 92 28.15 -15.73 27.37
C GLY A 92 29.33 -14.80 27.65
N LEU A 93 29.58 -14.57 28.94
CA LEU A 93 30.70 -13.83 29.50
C LEU A 93 32.02 -14.39 28.94
N GLY A 94 32.48 -13.85 27.82
CA GLY A 94 33.76 -14.16 27.20
C GLY A 94 34.59 -12.88 27.05
N PRO A 95 35.84 -12.83 27.53
CA PRO A 95 36.66 -11.64 27.46
C PRO A 95 37.30 -11.53 26.07
N TRP A 96 36.72 -10.71 25.18
CA TRP A 96 37.37 -10.31 23.93
C TRP A 96 37.68 -8.80 23.94
N PRO A 97 38.84 -8.39 23.37
CA PRO A 97 39.38 -7.05 23.53
C PRO A 97 38.76 -6.05 22.54
N SER A 98 38.55 -4.84 23.05
CA SER A 98 38.77 -3.54 22.42
C SER A 98 38.82 -3.47 20.87
N TRP A 99 37.82 -2.76 20.32
CA TRP A 99 37.83 -1.97 19.08
C TRP A 99 37.22 -2.64 17.85
N LYS A 100 35.90 -2.83 17.94
CA LYS A 100 34.87 -2.51 16.95
C LYS A 100 33.55 -3.01 17.54
N PRO A 101 32.52 -2.18 17.71
CA PRO A 101 31.20 -2.74 17.93
C PRO A 101 30.89 -3.59 16.68
N PRO A 102 30.56 -4.90 16.79
CA PRO A 102 29.78 -5.50 15.73
C PRO A 102 28.53 -4.63 15.61
N GLY A 103 28.11 -4.31 14.38
CA GLY A 103 26.88 -3.56 14.13
C GLY A 103 25.69 -4.34 14.67
N CYS A 104 25.49 -4.28 15.98
CA CYS A 104 24.26 -4.63 16.66
C CYS A 104 23.26 -3.60 16.15
N LEU A 105 22.45 -3.99 15.16
CA LEU A 105 21.24 -3.25 14.84
C LEU A 105 20.53 -3.03 16.18
N PRO A 106 20.30 -1.77 16.58
CA PRO A 106 19.58 -1.50 17.81
C PRO A 106 18.23 -2.20 17.68
N THR A 107 17.65 -2.64 18.81
CA THR A 107 16.21 -2.91 18.93
C THR A 107 15.49 -1.95 18.01
N SER A 108 14.99 -2.47 16.88
CA SER A 108 14.70 -1.69 15.68
C SER A 108 13.85 -0.49 16.06
N CYS A 109 14.25 0.71 15.60
CA CYS A 109 13.55 1.95 15.90
C CYS A 109 12.04 1.72 15.70
N PRO A 110 11.17 2.04 16.67
CA PRO A 110 9.74 1.77 16.55
C PRO A 110 9.13 2.29 15.23
N LEU A 111 9.70 3.39 14.72
CA LEU A 111 9.34 4.01 13.46
C LEU A 111 9.58 3.14 12.19
N ASP A 112 10.49 2.15 12.23
CA ASP A 112 10.78 1.29 11.06
C ASP A 112 9.66 0.27 10.78
N PHE A 113 8.72 0.13 11.71
CA PHE A 113 7.53 -0.69 11.58
C PHE A 113 6.25 0.13 11.44
N LEU A 114 6.35 1.46 11.48
CA LEU A 114 5.20 2.36 11.37
C LEU A 114 4.97 2.75 9.92
N TYR A 115 3.72 2.60 9.51
CA TYR A 115 3.26 3.00 8.20
C TYR A 115 2.10 3.99 8.29
N ASP A 116 2.09 4.94 7.37
CA ASP A 116 0.99 5.88 7.17
C ASP A 116 0.31 5.56 5.82
N LEU A 117 -1.02 5.56 5.81
CA LEU A 117 -1.81 5.30 4.61
C LEU A 117 -1.75 6.52 3.70
N TYR A 118 -1.54 6.30 2.40
CA TYR A 118 -1.57 7.39 1.42
C TYR A 118 -2.50 7.14 0.23
N ALA A 119 -2.94 5.89 0.00
CA ALA A 119 -3.98 5.60 -0.98
C ALA A 119 -4.82 4.37 -0.64
N VAL A 120 -6.05 4.35 -1.15
CA VAL A 120 -7.01 3.24 -1.09
C VAL A 120 -7.59 3.06 -2.48
N CYS A 121 -7.49 1.85 -3.03
CA CYS A 121 -8.28 1.43 -4.17
C CYS A 121 -9.58 0.83 -3.65
N ASN A 122 -10.71 1.44 -4.02
CA ASN A 122 -12.04 0.97 -3.68
C ASN A 122 -12.61 0.16 -4.84
N HIS A 123 -13.42 -0.84 -4.52
CA HIS A 123 -14.20 -1.58 -5.50
C HIS A 123 -15.68 -1.60 -5.12
N HIS A 124 -16.52 -1.23 -6.07
CA HIS A 124 -17.98 -1.26 -6.00
C HIS A 124 -18.50 -2.34 -6.96
N GLY A 125 -19.65 -2.94 -6.67
CA GLY A 125 -20.18 -4.05 -7.48
C GLY A 125 -19.68 -5.45 -7.06
N ASN A 126 -19.76 -6.41 -7.98
CA ASN A 126 -19.57 -7.85 -7.73
C ASN A 126 -18.44 -8.44 -8.61
N LEU A 127 -18.36 -9.78 -8.71
CA LEU A 127 -17.33 -10.49 -9.49
C LEU A 127 -17.56 -10.46 -11.00
N GLN A 128 -18.79 -10.21 -11.46
CA GLN A 128 -19.13 -10.13 -12.87
C GLN A 128 -18.91 -8.73 -13.44
N GLY A 129 -19.08 -7.71 -12.61
CA GLY A 129 -18.92 -6.32 -13.00
C GLY A 129 -18.85 -5.43 -11.78
N GLY A 130 -18.01 -4.42 -11.87
CA GLY A 130 -17.80 -3.48 -10.80
C GLY A 130 -17.10 -2.22 -11.28
N HIS A 131 -16.94 -1.30 -10.36
CA HIS A 131 -16.34 0.01 -10.59
C HIS A 131 -15.23 0.25 -9.58
N TYR A 132 -14.10 0.76 -10.05
CA TYR A 132 -12.96 1.04 -9.20
C TYR A 132 -12.75 2.53 -9.08
N THR A 133 -12.61 3.01 -7.85
CA THR A 133 -12.27 4.40 -7.55
C THR A 133 -11.04 4.43 -6.63
N ALA A 134 -10.41 5.59 -6.49
CA ALA A 134 -9.24 5.74 -5.64
C ALA A 134 -9.43 6.88 -4.64
N TYR A 135 -9.10 6.64 -3.38
CA TYR A 135 -8.91 7.71 -2.42
C TYR A 135 -7.41 7.90 -2.24
N CYS A 136 -6.90 9.10 -2.49
CA CYS A 136 -5.47 9.39 -2.37
C CYS A 136 -5.27 10.63 -1.50
N ARG A 137 -4.24 10.56 -0.64
CA ARG A 137 -3.77 11.72 0.12
C ARG A 137 -2.78 12.50 -0.74
N ASN A 138 -3.10 13.74 -1.03
CA ASN A 138 -2.20 14.63 -1.74
C ASN A 138 -1.02 14.99 -0.82
N SER A 139 0.20 14.77 -1.31
CA SER A 139 1.43 15.05 -0.54
C SER A 139 1.74 16.54 -0.39
N LEU A 140 1.10 17.42 -1.17
CA LEU A 140 1.36 18.86 -1.15
C LEU A 140 0.58 19.59 -0.05
N ASP A 141 -0.70 19.30 0.11
CA ASP A 141 -1.60 19.94 1.08
C ASP A 141 -2.00 19.00 2.24
N GLY A 142 -1.63 17.72 2.15
CA GLY A 142 -1.95 16.69 3.14
C GLY A 142 -3.42 16.27 3.18
N GLN A 143 -4.25 16.72 2.23
CA GLN A 143 -5.70 16.45 2.18
C GLN A 143 -6.01 15.18 1.37
N TRP A 144 -7.18 14.61 1.62
CA TRP A 144 -7.68 13.45 0.86
C TRP A 144 -8.58 13.89 -0.29
N TYR A 145 -8.49 13.16 -1.40
CA TYR A 145 -9.31 13.34 -2.57
C TYR A 145 -9.85 12.01 -3.05
N SER A 146 -11.09 12.01 -3.51
CA SER A 146 -11.72 10.92 -4.25
C SER A 146 -11.50 11.12 -5.74
N TYR A 147 -10.97 10.09 -6.40
CA TYR A 147 -10.77 10.01 -7.84
C TYR A 147 -11.71 8.97 -8.40
N ASP A 148 -12.71 9.44 -9.15
CA ASP A 148 -13.71 8.63 -9.83
C ASP A 148 -13.67 8.97 -11.33
N ASP A 149 -12.93 8.16 -12.08
CA ASP A 149 -12.60 8.37 -13.49
C ASP A 149 -12.06 9.78 -13.78
N SER A 150 -12.86 10.64 -14.41
CA SER A 150 -12.52 12.03 -14.76
C SER A 150 -12.82 13.04 -13.65
N THR A 151 -13.45 12.60 -12.56
CA THR A 151 -13.94 13.46 -11.48
C THR A 151 -13.02 13.37 -10.27
N VAL A 152 -12.66 14.53 -9.71
CA VAL A 152 -11.85 14.63 -8.50
C VAL A 152 -12.56 15.52 -7.50
N GLU A 153 -12.81 14.99 -6.31
CA GLU A 153 -13.54 15.68 -5.24
C GLU A 153 -12.76 15.63 -3.93
N PRO A 154 -12.80 16.68 -3.09
CA PRO A 154 -12.24 16.63 -1.75
C PRO A 154 -12.97 15.59 -0.90
N LEU A 155 -12.22 14.85 -0.08
CA LEU A 155 -12.72 13.79 0.78
C LEU A 155 -12.27 14.03 2.21
N ARG A 156 -13.17 13.81 3.19
CA ARG A 156 -12.80 13.94 4.60
C ARG A 156 -12.12 12.67 5.10
N GLU A 157 -11.20 12.80 6.07
CA GLU A 157 -10.47 11.65 6.63
C GLU A 157 -11.41 10.57 7.23
N ASP A 158 -12.52 10.98 7.84
CA ASP A 158 -13.51 10.08 8.44
C ASP A 158 -14.30 9.25 7.39
N GLU A 159 -14.26 9.64 6.12
CA GLU A 159 -14.97 8.98 5.02
C GLU A 159 -14.08 7.97 4.27
N VAL A 160 -12.76 7.97 4.51
CA VAL A 160 -11.82 7.07 3.82
C VAL A 160 -12.07 5.60 4.17
N ASN A 161 -12.51 5.31 5.40
CA ASN A 161 -12.77 3.93 5.83
C ASN A 161 -14.15 3.45 5.37
N THR A 162 -14.18 2.74 4.23
CA THR A 162 -15.43 2.22 3.65
C THR A 162 -15.41 0.70 3.48
N ARG A 163 -16.59 0.12 3.23
CA ARG A 163 -16.73 -1.28 2.79
C ARG A 163 -16.17 -1.52 1.38
N GLY A 164 -15.98 -0.44 0.62
CA GLY A 164 -15.43 -0.48 -0.74
C GLY A 164 -13.92 -0.73 -0.76
N ALA A 165 -13.19 -0.38 0.31
CA ALA A 165 -11.75 -0.51 0.38
C ALA A 165 -11.29 -1.94 0.04
N TYR A 166 -10.43 -2.06 -0.98
CA TYR A 166 -10.01 -3.34 -1.55
C TYR A 166 -8.49 -3.52 -1.52
N ILE A 167 -7.73 -2.50 -1.93
CA ILE A 167 -6.27 -2.47 -1.82
C ILE A 167 -5.86 -1.22 -1.04
N LEU A 168 -5.03 -1.39 -0.03
CA LEU A 168 -4.51 -0.31 0.82
C LEU A 168 -3.03 -0.08 0.49
N PHE A 169 -2.64 1.18 0.38
CA PHE A 169 -1.26 1.58 0.09
C PHE A 169 -0.70 2.36 1.27
N TYR A 170 0.29 1.76 1.91
CA TYR A 170 0.95 2.25 3.10
C TYR A 170 2.41 2.60 2.80
N GLN A 171 2.88 3.71 3.34
CA GLN A 171 4.26 4.17 3.23
C GLN A 171 4.92 4.14 4.61
N LYS A 172 6.14 3.58 4.70
CA LYS A 172 6.93 3.55 5.93
C LYS A 172 7.32 4.98 6.33
N ARG A 173 7.13 5.33 7.61
CA ARG A 173 7.32 6.70 8.12
C ARG A 173 8.76 7.23 8.03
N ASN A 174 9.74 6.34 8.07
CA ASN A 174 11.17 6.67 7.95
C ASN A 174 11.70 6.64 6.51
N SER A 175 10.93 6.10 5.57
CA SER A 175 11.32 6.01 4.17
C SER A 175 10.43 6.96 3.37
N ILE A 176 10.92 8.18 3.16
CA ILE A 176 10.29 9.08 2.20
C ILE A 176 10.92 8.77 0.84
N PRO A 177 10.19 8.18 -0.13
CA PRO A 177 10.73 7.99 -1.46
C PRO A 177 11.15 9.34 -2.03
N PRO A 178 12.26 9.40 -2.80
CA PRO A 178 12.75 10.66 -3.35
C PRO A 178 11.71 11.44 -4.17
N TRP A 179 10.76 10.71 -4.80
CA TRP A 179 9.67 11.26 -5.61
C TRP A 179 8.49 11.81 -4.81
N SER A 180 8.39 11.51 -3.51
CA SER A 180 7.32 12.05 -2.66
C SER A 180 7.58 13.53 -2.42
N ALA A 181 6.57 14.40 -2.55
CA ALA A 181 6.74 15.82 -2.24
C ALA A 181 7.10 16.07 -0.76
N SER A 182 6.92 15.07 0.10
CA SER A 182 7.38 15.10 1.49
C SER A 182 8.91 15.01 1.62
N SER A 183 9.63 14.60 0.56
CA SER A 183 11.09 14.43 0.57
C SER A 183 11.82 15.77 0.65
N SER A 184 11.26 16.83 0.06
CA SER A 184 11.80 18.19 0.05
C SER A 184 11.55 18.96 1.35
N MET A 185 10.60 18.52 2.19
CA MET A 185 10.31 19.15 3.49
C MET A 185 11.26 18.68 4.61
N ARG A 186 11.89 17.51 4.47
CA ARG A 186 12.84 16.96 5.46
C ARG A 186 14.25 17.42 5.09
N GLY A 187 14.53 18.69 5.38
CA GLY A 187 15.75 19.45 5.04
C GLY A 187 16.98 18.61 4.69
N SER A 188 17.32 18.58 3.40
CA SER A 188 18.64 18.20 2.91
C SER A 188 19.18 19.34 2.06
N THR A 189 20.06 20.15 2.67
CA THR A 189 20.90 21.14 2.00
C THR A 189 22.08 20.42 1.34
N SER A 190 21.86 19.65 0.29
CA SER A 190 22.97 19.08 -0.50
C SER A 190 22.49 18.57 -1.86
N SER A 191 22.38 19.51 -2.80
CA SER A 191 22.60 19.37 -4.25
C SER A 191 22.21 18.04 -4.92
N SER A 192 21.08 18.06 -5.62
CA SER A 192 21.09 17.98 -7.09
C SER A 192 19.72 18.43 -7.60
N LEU A 193 19.71 19.44 -8.47
CA LEU A 193 18.56 19.93 -9.22
C LEU A 193 18.09 18.84 -10.21
N SER A 194 17.64 17.71 -9.68
CA SER A 194 17.04 16.65 -10.46
C SER A 194 15.63 17.13 -10.79
N ASP A 195 15.44 17.59 -12.01
CA ASP A 195 14.20 18.12 -12.59
C ASP A 195 12.94 17.47 -12.01
N HIS A 196 12.36 18.12 -11.00
CA HIS A 196 11.12 17.68 -10.40
C HIS A 196 10.00 17.86 -11.44
N TRP A 197 9.22 16.81 -11.72
CA TRP A 197 8.15 16.84 -12.73
C TRP A 197 7.15 17.99 -12.54
N LEU A 198 6.95 18.49 -11.31
CA LEU A 198 6.14 19.70 -11.05
C LEU A 198 6.68 20.97 -11.74
N LEU A 199 8.00 21.11 -11.89
CA LEU A 199 8.57 22.26 -12.61
C LEU A 199 8.21 22.25 -14.10
N ARG A 200 7.92 21.07 -14.66
CA ARG A 200 7.42 20.93 -16.03
C ARG A 200 5.98 21.41 -16.17
N LEU A 201 5.16 21.35 -15.12
CA LEU A 201 3.79 21.86 -15.12
C LEU A 201 3.72 23.39 -14.94
N GLY A 202 4.62 23.96 -14.13
CA GLY A 202 4.70 25.43 -13.93
C GLY A 202 5.24 26.20 -15.13
N SER A 203 5.96 25.53 -16.05
CA SER A 203 6.59 26.17 -17.21
C SER A 203 5.62 26.56 -18.34
N TYR A 204 4.35 26.11 -18.28
CA TYR A 204 3.31 26.52 -19.23
C TYR A 204 2.47 27.72 -18.75
N ALA A 205 2.67 28.19 -17.52
CA ALA A 205 1.97 29.33 -16.95
C ALA A 205 2.89 30.56 -16.91
N GLY A 206 3.27 31.10 -18.07
CA GLY A 206 4.18 32.23 -18.09
C GLY A 206 4.59 32.81 -19.44
N SER A 207 3.66 33.04 -20.37
CA SER A 207 3.86 34.10 -21.37
C SER A 207 2.54 34.56 -22.01
N THR A 208 2.44 35.89 -22.16
CA THR A 208 1.44 36.67 -22.89
C THR A 208 0.09 36.96 -22.23
N ARG A 209 0.03 38.17 -21.69
CA ARG A 209 -1.12 39.05 -21.56
C ARG A 209 -1.70 39.33 -22.96
N GLY A 210 -2.96 38.99 -23.20
CA GLY A 210 -3.65 39.30 -24.46
C GLY A 210 -5.09 38.77 -24.54
N SER A 211 -6.04 39.70 -24.39
CA SER A 211 -7.43 39.73 -24.87
C SER A 211 -8.38 38.52 -24.70
N LEU A 212 -9.53 38.88 -24.11
CA LEU A 212 -10.86 38.29 -24.28
C LEU A 212 -11.06 37.63 -25.66
N LEU A 213 -11.65 36.43 -25.68
CA LEU A 213 -12.89 36.09 -26.41
C LEU A 213 -13.27 34.60 -26.22
N SER A 214 -14.51 34.33 -26.57
CA SER A 214 -15.40 33.23 -26.20
C SER A 214 -15.05 31.82 -26.65
N TRP A 215 -15.56 30.86 -25.86
CA TRP A 215 -16.36 29.69 -26.26
C TRP A 215 -16.38 29.33 -27.75
N SER A 216 -15.94 28.11 -28.09
CA SER A 216 -16.69 27.18 -28.94
C SER A 216 -16.01 25.81 -29.00
N SER A 217 -16.80 24.79 -28.66
CA SER A 217 -16.58 23.40 -29.04
C SER A 217 -16.56 23.30 -30.57
N ALA A 218 -15.59 22.57 -31.14
CA ALA A 218 -15.60 22.25 -32.56
C ALA A 218 -15.74 20.72 -32.77
N PRO A 219 -16.46 20.28 -33.81
CA PRO A 219 -16.91 18.90 -33.98
C PRO A 219 -15.93 18.06 -34.80
N CYS A 220 -16.02 16.74 -34.66
CA CYS A 220 -15.36 15.76 -35.52
C CYS A 220 -15.75 15.93 -37.01
N PRO A 221 -14.81 15.85 -37.96
CA PRO A 221 -15.15 15.77 -39.38
C PRO A 221 -15.48 14.32 -39.77
N SER A 222 -16.69 14.13 -40.32
CA SER A 222 -17.13 12.93 -41.03
C SER A 222 -16.43 12.79 -42.39
N LEU A 223 -15.97 11.57 -42.72
CA LEU A 223 -15.44 11.22 -44.04
C LEU A 223 -16.57 11.05 -45.08
N PRO A 224 -16.35 11.47 -46.34
CA PRO A 224 -17.33 11.36 -47.41
C PRO A 224 -17.34 9.96 -48.06
N GLN A 225 -18.54 9.52 -48.42
CA GLN A 225 -18.85 8.36 -49.25
C GLN A 225 -18.93 8.81 -50.72
N VAL A 226 -18.37 8.04 -51.66
CA VAL A 226 -18.45 8.27 -53.12
C VAL A 226 -18.60 6.89 -53.83
N PRO A 227 -19.38 6.80 -54.94
CA PRO A 227 -19.99 5.58 -55.50
C PRO A 227 -19.03 4.85 -56.47
N ASP A 228 -19.23 3.62 -56.96
CA ASP A 228 -20.40 2.93 -57.55
C ASP A 228 -20.71 1.55 -56.93
#